data_AF-A0A0A6UNY3-F1
#
_entry.id   AF-A0A0A6UNY3-F1
#
_cell.length_a   1.000
_cell.length_b   1.000
_cell.length_c   1.000
_cell.angle_alpha   90.00
_cell.angle_beta   90.00
_cell.angle_gamma   90.00
#
_symmetry.space_group_name_H-M   'P 1'
#
loop_
_entity.id
_entity.type
_entity.pdbx_description
1 polymer ?
#
loop_
_entity_poly.entity_id
_entity_poly.type
_entity_poly.pdbx_seq_one_letter_code
_entity_poly.pdbx_strand_id
1 'polypeptide(L)'
;MPTTPDDSAGAYGLHRPTMADAREAMHRVHGHTGRSAWERLLQAAGLSGTETGDDALHRLVTAMAGLDPVSRLCAQALRIRLSSHTHLSAAHTMTRSPT
;
A
#
# COMPACT_ATOMS: atom_id res chain seq x y z
N MET A 1 15.38 -10.46 -28.89
CA MET A 1 14.13 -10.02 -28.23
C MET A 1 13.12 -11.15 -28.31
N PRO A 2 12.23 -11.36 -27.32
CA PRO A 2 12.33 -10.99 -25.90
C PRO A 2 12.05 -12.21 -24.97
N THR A 3 12.79 -12.33 -23.87
CA THR A 3 12.37 -13.15 -22.71
C THR A 3 11.51 -12.25 -21.81
N THR A 4 10.22 -12.50 -21.79
CA THR A 4 9.22 -11.80 -20.98
C THR A 4 9.58 -11.91 -19.50
N PRO A 5 9.76 -10.81 -18.76
CA PRO A 5 9.82 -10.86 -17.31
C PRO A 5 8.39 -10.99 -16.78
N ASP A 6 7.90 -12.22 -16.62
CA ASP A 6 6.64 -12.49 -15.93
C ASP A 6 6.95 -13.35 -14.70
N ASP A 7 7.69 -12.74 -13.77
CA ASP A 7 7.92 -13.32 -12.45
C ASP A 7 7.57 -12.21 -11.45
N SER A 8 6.36 -12.30 -10.87
CA SER A 8 5.75 -11.40 -9.88
C SER A 8 4.69 -10.39 -10.36
N ALA A 9 4.05 -10.56 -11.52
CA ALA A 9 2.83 -9.80 -11.82
C ALA A 9 1.66 -10.37 -11.00
N GLY A 10 1.19 -9.64 -9.97
CA GLY A 10 0.01 -10.03 -9.18
C GLY A 10 -1.24 -10.20 -10.05
N ALA A 11 -2.34 -10.68 -9.46
CA ALA A 11 -3.58 -10.96 -10.22
C ALA A 11 -3.96 -9.78 -11.15
N TYR A 12 -4.13 -10.07 -12.44
CA TYR A 12 -4.41 -9.07 -13.49
C TYR A 12 -3.37 -7.93 -13.61
N GLY A 13 -2.11 -8.17 -13.24
CA GLY A 13 -1.04 -7.14 -13.26
C GLY A 13 -1.15 -6.12 -12.13
N LEU A 14 -2.03 -6.35 -11.15
CA LEU A 14 -2.18 -5.49 -9.99
C LEU A 14 -1.21 -5.94 -8.89
N HIS A 15 -0.36 -5.02 -8.45
CA HIS A 15 0.49 -5.26 -7.30
C HIS A 15 -0.27 -4.95 -6.01
N ARG A 16 0.08 -5.69 -4.95
CA ARG A 16 -0.42 -5.40 -3.61
C ARG A 16 0.32 -4.20 -3.05
N PRO A 17 -0.37 -3.16 -2.55
CA PRO A 17 0.29 -2.03 -1.89
C PRO A 17 1.17 -2.48 -0.72
N THR A 18 2.36 -1.87 -0.63
CA THR A 18 3.37 -2.13 0.39
C THR A 18 3.64 -0.89 1.25
N MET A 19 4.45 -1.05 2.31
CA MET A 19 4.97 0.07 3.10
C MET A 19 5.79 1.06 2.26
N ALA A 20 6.50 0.58 1.24
CA ALA A 20 7.26 1.43 0.33
C ALA A 20 6.32 2.32 -0.52
N ASP A 21 5.24 1.75 -1.04
CA ASP A 21 4.23 2.52 -1.80
C ASP A 21 3.59 3.61 -0.94
N ALA A 22 3.28 3.31 0.32
CA ALA A 22 2.74 4.28 1.26
C ALA A 22 3.74 5.41 1.54
N ARG A 23 5.03 5.07 1.74
CA ARG A 23 6.10 6.04 1.92
C ARG A 23 6.25 6.96 0.72
N GLU A 24 6.32 6.41 -0.50
CA GLU A 24 6.41 7.20 -1.72
C GLU A 24 5.19 8.10 -1.94
N ALA A 25 3.98 7.59 -1.66
CA ALA A 25 2.77 8.41 -1.72
C ALA A 25 2.85 9.60 -0.76
N MET A 26 3.30 9.39 0.48
CA MET A 26 3.49 10.47 1.46
C MET A 26 4.53 11.50 0.99
N HIS A 27 5.66 11.07 0.42
CA HIS A 27 6.67 11.99 -0.13
C HIS A 27 6.14 12.82 -1.29
N ARG A 28 5.38 12.21 -2.21
CA ARG A 28 4.78 12.93 -3.35
C ARG A 28 3.75 13.96 -2.90
N VAL A 29 2.95 13.62 -1.90
CA VAL A 29 1.82 14.43 -1.45
C VAL A 29 2.27 15.60 -0.56
N HIS A 30 3.23 15.37 0.32
CA HIS A 30 3.72 16.37 1.28
C HIS A 30 4.98 17.11 0.81
N GLY A 31 5.53 16.72 -0.34
CA GLY A 31 6.69 17.35 -0.98
C GLY A 31 7.88 17.45 -0.03
N HIS A 32 8.40 18.67 0.15
CA HIS A 32 9.55 18.93 1.01
C HIS A 32 9.32 18.55 2.49
N THR A 33 8.07 18.48 2.96
CA THR A 33 7.75 18.03 4.32
C THR A 33 7.50 16.52 4.44
N GLY A 34 7.55 15.79 3.32
CA GLY A 34 7.20 14.37 3.24
C GLY A 34 8.01 13.48 4.18
N ARG A 35 9.29 13.78 4.38
CA ARG A 35 10.12 13.05 5.36
C ARG A 35 9.61 13.23 6.79
N SER A 36 9.39 14.46 7.24
CA SER A 36 8.92 14.73 8.60
C SER A 36 7.47 14.28 8.81
N ALA A 37 6.63 14.30 7.77
CA ALA A 37 5.29 13.72 7.81
C ALA A 37 5.34 12.19 7.95
N TRP A 38 6.24 11.53 7.21
CA TRP A 38 6.47 10.09 7.30
C TRP A 38 6.97 9.67 8.68
N GLU A 39 7.95 10.36 9.25
CA GLU A 39 8.50 10.06 10.58
C GLU A 39 7.42 10.22 11.68
N ARG A 40 6.61 11.28 11.62
CA ARG A 40 5.47 11.47 12.54
C ARG A 40 4.43 10.37 12.40
N LEU A 41 4.15 9.93 11.18
CA LEU A 41 3.22 8.84 10.90
C LEU A 41 3.72 7.51 11.46
N LEU A 42 5.00 7.19 11.31
CA LEU A 42 5.60 5.99 11.90
C LEU A 42 5.48 6.01 13.42
N GLN A 43 5.77 7.14 14.06
CA GLN A 43 5.61 7.30 15.51
C GLN A 43 4.14 7.11 15.94
N ALA A 44 3.20 7.76 15.25
CA ALA A 44 1.77 7.63 15.54
C ALA A 44 1.26 6.19 15.34
N ALA A 45 1.81 5.47 14.37
CA ALA A 45 1.50 4.07 14.11
C ALA A 45 2.23 3.10 15.06
N GLY A 46 3.20 3.57 15.85
CA GLY A 46 4.08 2.76 16.70
C GLY A 46 4.99 1.83 15.90
N LEU A 47 5.54 2.32 14.79
CA LEU A 47 6.39 1.59 13.84
C LEU A 47 7.79 2.18 13.79
N SER A 48 8.78 1.34 13.49
CA SER A 48 10.18 1.75 13.29
C SER A 48 10.49 2.19 11.86
N GLY A 49 9.67 1.78 10.89
CA GLY A 49 9.86 2.02 9.46
C GLY A 49 10.68 0.95 8.74
N THR A 50 11.01 -0.15 9.43
CA THR A 50 11.69 -1.33 8.86
C THR A 50 10.74 -2.49 8.62
N GLU A 51 9.50 -2.38 9.11
CA GLU A 51 8.48 -3.39 8.98
C GLU A 51 7.99 -3.48 7.53
N THR A 52 7.82 -4.72 7.06
CA THR A 52 7.31 -5.02 5.70
C THR A 52 5.99 -5.79 5.72
N GLY A 53 5.50 -6.14 6.92
CA GLY A 53 4.30 -6.96 7.10
C GLY A 53 2.99 -6.20 6.93
N ASP A 54 1.93 -6.95 6.63
CA ASP A 54 0.59 -6.42 6.43
C ASP A 54 0.04 -5.70 7.66
N ASP A 55 0.31 -6.23 8.86
CA ASP A 55 -0.11 -5.61 10.12
C ASP A 55 0.47 -4.20 10.28
N ALA A 56 1.73 -4.01 9.84
CA ALA A 56 2.36 -2.69 9.85
C ALA A 56 1.66 -1.74 8.88
N LEU A 57 1.33 -2.20 7.68
CA LEU A 57 0.59 -1.40 6.71
C LEU A 57 -0.82 -1.05 7.21
N HIS A 58 -1.52 -1.97 7.86
CA HIS A 58 -2.83 -1.72 8.46
C HIS A 58 -2.77 -0.67 9.58
N ARG A 59 -1.77 -0.78 10.47
CA ARG A 59 -1.53 0.22 11.53
C ARG A 59 -1.18 1.59 10.95
N LEU A 60 -0.34 1.62 9.92
CA LEU A 60 0.05 2.84 9.21
C LEU A 60 -1.16 3.54 8.56
N VAL A 61 -1.98 2.80 7.82
CA VAL A 61 -3.20 3.32 7.18
C VAL A 61 -4.19 3.84 8.22
N THR A 62 -4.28 3.18 9.38
CA THR A 62 -5.11 3.65 10.50
C THR A 62 -4.59 4.96 11.08
N ALA A 63 -3.28 5.08 11.30
CA ALA A 63 -2.66 6.30 11.82
C ALA A 63 -2.76 7.49 10.85
N MET A 64 -2.67 7.25 9.53
CA MET A 64 -2.88 8.30 8.51
C MET A 64 -4.24 8.98 8.62
N ALA A 65 -5.27 8.25 9.10
CA ALA A 65 -6.60 8.80 9.27
C ALA A 65 -6.68 9.92 10.33
N GLY A 66 -5.70 9.97 11.25
CA GLY A 66 -5.64 10.92 12.37
C GLY A 66 -4.69 12.11 12.20
N LEU A 67 -3.92 12.19 11.10
CA LEU A 67 -2.89 13.23 10.92
C LEU A 67 -3.43 14.53 10.32
N ASP A 68 -3.93 14.47 9.09
CA ASP A 68 -4.41 15.64 8.34
C ASP A 68 -5.34 15.18 7.19
N PRO A 69 -6.16 16.09 6.63
CA PRO A 69 -7.14 15.74 5.59
C PRO A 69 -6.51 15.11 4.33
N VAL A 70 -5.28 15.48 3.99
CA VAL A 70 -4.59 15.00 2.81
C VAL A 70 -4.03 13.59 3.07
N SER A 71 -3.44 13.35 4.24
CA SER A 71 -3.05 12.00 4.69
C SER A 71 -4.25 11.05 4.79
N ARG A 72 -5.43 11.54 5.19
CA ARG A 72 -6.67 10.77 5.16
C ARG A 72 -7.06 10.30 3.76
N LEU A 73 -6.95 11.18 2.75
CA LEU A 73 -7.22 10.82 1.36
C LEU A 73 -6.22 9.76 0.86
N CYS A 74 -4.95 9.90 1.21
CA CYS A 74 -3.91 8.91 0.92
C CYS A 74 -4.27 7.54 1.54
N ALA A 75 -4.69 7.54 2.82
CA ALA A 75 -5.14 6.34 3.50
C ALA A 75 -6.34 5.69 2.79
N GLN A 76 -7.33 6.48 2.38
CA GLN A 76 -8.50 5.99 1.66
C GLN A 76 -8.10 5.36 0.31
N ALA A 77 -7.20 5.99 -0.45
CA ALA A 77 -6.70 5.45 -1.70
C ALA A 77 -5.96 4.12 -1.50
N LEU A 78 -5.13 4.01 -0.45
CA LEU A 78 -4.43 2.76 -0.11
C LEU A 78 -5.41 1.64 0.28
N ARG A 79 -6.45 1.96 1.06
CA ARG A 79 -7.50 0.99 1.44
C ARG A 79 -8.26 0.46 0.22
N ILE A 80 -8.61 1.34 -0.71
CA ILE A 80 -9.28 0.94 -1.96
C ILE A 80 -8.39 -0.03 -2.73
N ARG A 81 -7.12 0.30 -2.94
CA ARG A 81 -6.17 -0.56 -3.67
C ARG A 81 -5.99 -1.93 -2.99
N LEU A 82 -5.86 -1.96 -1.66
CA LEU A 82 -5.76 -3.21 -0.90
C LEU A 82 -7.02 -4.07 -1.06
N SER A 83 -8.20 -3.49 -0.90
CA SER A 83 -9.48 -4.19 -1.04
C SER A 83 -9.68 -4.72 -2.46
N SER A 84 -9.41 -3.88 -3.47
CA SER A 84 -9.47 -4.26 -4.88
C SER A 84 -8.50 -5.41 -5.18
N HIS A 85 -7.26 -5.35 -4.71
CA HIS A 85 -6.31 -6.44 -4.89
C HIS A 85 -6.82 -7.75 -4.26
N THR A 86 -7.35 -7.71 -3.03
CA THR A 86 -7.90 -8.91 -2.37
C THR A 86 -9.05 -9.51 -3.15
N HIS A 87 -10.04 -8.69 -3.56
CA HIS A 87 -11.20 -9.17 -4.31
C HIS A 87 -10.82 -9.72 -5.69
N LEU A 88 -9.96 -9.01 -6.42
CA LEU A 88 -9.55 -9.42 -7.76
C LEU A 88 -8.64 -10.65 -7.73
N SER A 89 -7.78 -10.78 -6.71
CA SER A 89 -6.97 -12.00 -6.53
C SER A 89 -7.85 -13.22 -6.23
N ALA A 90 -8.89 -13.06 -5.40
CA ALA A 90 -9.84 -14.13 -5.13
C ALA A 90 -10.61 -14.55 -6.41
N ALA A 91 -11.11 -13.57 -7.18
CA ALA A 91 -11.80 -13.83 -8.44
C ALA A 91 -10.89 -14.50 -9.49
N HIS A 92 -9.62 -14.11 -9.55
CA HIS A 92 -8.63 -14.74 -10.42
C HIS A 92 -8.43 -16.22 -10.09
N THR A 93 -8.34 -16.57 -8.80
CA THR A 93 -8.25 -17.97 -8.36
C THR A 93 -9.48 -18.77 -8.77
N MET A 94 -10.69 -18.19 -8.64
CA MET A 94 -11.94 -18.86 -9.03
C MET A 94 -12.03 -19.11 -10.55
N THR A 95 -11.55 -18.17 -11.37
CA THR A 95 -11.60 -18.29 -12.84
C THR A 95 -10.47 -19.15 -13.40
N ARG A 96 -9.34 -19.28 -12.71
CA ARG A 96 -8.22 -20.15 -13.11
C ARG A 96 -8.26 -21.56 -12.54
N SER A 97 -9.12 -21.86 -11.58
CA SER A 97 -9.31 -23.23 -11.11
C SER A 97 -10.10 -24.01 -12.17
N PRO A 98 -9.49 -24.94 -12.93
CA PRO A 98 -10.26 -25.76 -13.84
C PRO A 98 -11.18 -26.66 -13.00
N THR A 99 -12.48 -26.63 -13.30
CA THR A 99 -13.36 -27.77 -13.04
C THR A 99 -12.89 -28.99 -13.81
#